data_AF-A0AAN7UE13-F1
#
_entry.id   AF-A0AAN7UE13-F1
#
_cell.length_a   1.000
_cell.length_b   1.000
_cell.length_c   1.000
_cell.angle_alpha   90.00
_cell.angle_beta   90.00
_cell.angle_gamma   90.00
#
_symmetry.space_group_name_H-M   'P 1'
#
loop_
_entity.id
_entity.type
_entity.pdbx_description
1 polymer ?
#
loop_
_entity_poly.entity_id
_entity_poly.type
_entity_poly.pdbx_seq_one_letter_code
_entity_poly.pdbx_strand_id
1 'polypeptide(L)'
;MHHPSLLAVLLGSLIVLPISLAQNNCYGNPSIGGYCTPLTYKDTTNDFSAPPTTSECDATCFGINEDAGDWLVDFSTEADGARHSMLLYHCGFAVSRGEGTPHDAKFSLANQDILDLYDETLNRFGALHNGGISAEGTMLCDDFEINWYIQDLNA
;
A
#
# COMPACT_ATOMS: atom_id res chain seq x y z
N MET A 1 71.24 19.02 -7.96
CA MET A 1 70.29 19.87 -7.20
C MET A 1 68.96 19.82 -7.98
N HIS A 2 68.05 18.86 -7.73
CA HIS A 2 66.86 18.97 -6.82
C HIS A 2 66.10 20.30 -7.04
N HIS A 3 64.82 20.42 -7.39
CA HIS A 3 63.65 19.53 -7.49
C HIS A 3 62.57 20.19 -8.40
N PRO A 4 61.56 19.42 -8.88
CA PRO A 4 60.44 19.87 -9.72
C PRO A 4 59.23 20.33 -8.89
N SER A 5 58.30 21.13 -9.44
CA SER A 5 56.97 21.45 -8.85
C SER A 5 56.19 22.36 -9.82
N LEU A 6 54.87 22.27 -10.04
CA LEU A 6 53.82 21.33 -9.67
C LEU A 6 52.59 21.76 -10.50
N LEU A 7 52.00 20.85 -11.27
CA LEU A 7 50.71 21.06 -11.94
C LEU A 7 49.62 21.18 -10.86
N ALA A 8 48.94 22.32 -10.78
CA ALA A 8 47.75 22.47 -9.94
C ALA A 8 46.50 22.09 -10.75
N VAL A 9 46.09 20.82 -10.67
CA VAL A 9 44.78 20.36 -11.13
C VAL A 9 43.78 20.58 -10.00
N LEU A 10 42.94 21.61 -10.12
CA LEU A 10 41.79 21.82 -9.24
C LEU A 10 40.71 20.78 -9.59
N LEU A 11 40.65 19.70 -8.80
CA LEU A 11 39.55 18.75 -8.79
C LEU A 11 38.33 19.38 -8.12
N GLY A 12 37.31 19.69 -8.92
CA GLY A 12 35.98 20.02 -8.42
C GLY A 12 35.28 18.76 -7.91
N SER A 13 35.16 18.64 -6.58
CA SER A 13 34.34 17.59 -5.95
C SER A 13 32.86 17.95 -6.10
N LEU A 14 32.22 17.46 -7.15
CA LEU A 14 30.76 17.35 -7.21
C LEU A 14 30.34 16.28 -6.19
N ILE A 15 29.81 16.73 -5.06
CA ILE A 15 29.14 15.88 -4.09
C ILE A 15 27.84 15.43 -4.75
N VAL A 16 27.84 14.25 -5.35
CA VAL A 16 26.62 13.56 -5.78
C VAL A 16 25.97 13.03 -4.50
N LEU A 17 25.04 13.81 -3.94
CA LEU A 17 24.13 13.29 -2.92
C LEU A 17 23.35 12.14 -3.56
N PRO A 18 23.40 10.91 -3.02
CA PRO A 18 22.52 9.87 -3.50
C PRO A 18 21.09 10.33 -3.17
N ILE A 19 20.32 10.62 -4.21
CA ILE A 19 18.87 10.71 -4.09
C ILE A 19 18.45 9.29 -3.78
N SER A 20 18.30 8.96 -2.51
CA SER A 20 17.59 7.76 -2.09
C SER A 20 16.16 7.93 -2.56
N LEU A 21 15.87 7.45 -3.78
CA LEU A 21 14.50 7.22 -4.18
C LEU A 21 13.96 6.23 -3.14
N ALA A 22 12.95 6.64 -2.38
CA ALA A 22 12.21 5.71 -1.53
C ALA A 22 11.79 4.53 -2.41
N GLN A 23 12.18 3.32 -2.04
CA GLN A 23 11.69 2.13 -2.74
C GLN A 23 10.20 2.07 -2.48
N ASN A 24 9.40 2.25 -3.53
CA ASN A 24 7.97 1.97 -3.47
C ASN A 24 7.81 0.45 -3.48
N ASN A 25 7.74 -0.15 -2.29
CA ASN A 25 7.55 -1.59 -2.12
C ASN A 25 6.14 -2.02 -2.56
N CYS A 26 5.22 -1.07 -2.75
CA CYS A 26 3.83 -1.36 -3.08
C CYS A 26 3.60 -1.64 -4.57
N TYR A 27 4.59 -1.42 -5.45
CA TYR A 27 4.44 -1.71 -6.87
C TYR A 27 4.27 -3.22 -7.18
N GLY A 28 4.82 -4.09 -6.32
CA GLY A 28 4.75 -5.54 -6.51
C GLY A 28 5.35 -6.02 -7.85
N ASN A 29 4.69 -7.01 -8.46
CA ASN A 29 4.98 -7.50 -9.80
C ASN A 29 3.73 -7.38 -10.71
N PRO A 30 3.62 -6.31 -11.53
CA PRO A 30 2.42 -6.06 -12.35
C PRO A 30 2.18 -7.08 -13.48
N SER A 31 3.12 -8.02 -13.69
CA SER A 31 2.91 -9.14 -14.61
C SER A 31 2.03 -10.25 -14.04
N ILE A 32 1.81 -10.25 -12.71
CA ILE A 32 0.90 -11.15 -12.02
C ILE A 32 -0.49 -10.52 -12.05
N GLY A 33 -1.43 -11.15 -12.74
CA GLY A 33 -2.83 -10.72 -12.69
C GLY A 33 -3.44 -11.06 -11.34
N GLY A 34 -4.18 -10.13 -10.76
CA GLY A 34 -5.04 -10.37 -9.62
C GLY A 34 -6.45 -10.81 -10.02
N TYR A 35 -7.32 -10.94 -9.02
CA TYR A 35 -8.72 -11.34 -9.19
C TYR A 35 -9.70 -10.17 -9.05
N CYS A 36 -9.20 -9.03 -8.60
CA CYS A 36 -10.00 -7.88 -8.26
C CYS A 36 -9.69 -6.69 -9.18
N THR A 37 -10.69 -5.85 -9.41
CA THR A 37 -10.54 -4.58 -10.14
C THR A 37 -10.98 -3.43 -9.24
N PRO A 38 -10.06 -2.53 -8.83
CA PRO A 38 -10.42 -1.32 -8.09
C PRO A 38 -11.41 -0.45 -8.88
N LEU A 39 -12.46 0.02 -8.20
CA LEU A 39 -13.51 0.84 -8.81
C LEU A 39 -13.44 2.30 -8.34
N THR A 40 -13.22 2.52 -7.03
CA THR A 40 -13.19 3.87 -6.45
C THR A 40 -12.08 4.01 -5.42
N TYR A 41 -11.58 5.23 -5.25
CA TYR A 41 -10.64 5.62 -4.21
C TYR A 41 -11.13 6.89 -3.53
N LYS A 42 -11.20 6.88 -2.20
CA LYS A 42 -11.59 8.02 -1.38
C LYS A 42 -10.53 8.22 -0.29
N ASP A 43 -10.00 9.43 -0.25
CA ASP A 43 -9.11 9.87 0.83
C ASP A 43 -9.92 10.08 2.12
N THR A 44 -9.52 9.40 3.18
CA THR A 44 -10.12 9.48 4.52
C THR A 44 -9.08 9.89 5.56
N THR A 45 -7.91 10.38 5.15
CA THR A 45 -6.78 10.68 6.04
C THR A 45 -7.14 11.64 7.16
N ASN A 46 -7.95 12.66 6.88
CA ASN A 46 -8.39 13.65 7.87
C ASN A 46 -9.45 13.14 8.86
N ASP A 47 -10.00 11.93 8.63
CA ASP A 47 -10.96 11.31 9.54
C ASP A 47 -10.25 10.63 10.74
N PHE A 48 -8.91 10.54 10.70
CA PHE A 48 -8.09 9.91 11.73
C PHE A 48 -7.19 10.94 12.42
N SER A 49 -7.08 10.85 13.75
CA SER A 49 -6.18 11.73 14.51
C SER A 49 -4.70 11.38 14.36
N ALA A 50 -4.42 10.13 13.99
CA ALA A 50 -3.08 9.58 13.77
C ALA A 50 -3.13 8.58 12.60
N PRO A 51 -3.30 9.06 11.36
CA PRO A 51 -3.28 8.17 10.20
C PRO A 51 -1.90 7.53 10.04
N PRO A 52 -1.80 6.28 9.56
CA PRO A 52 -0.54 5.65 9.24
C PRO A 52 0.29 6.50 8.28
N THR A 53 1.61 6.47 8.45
CA THR A 53 2.54 7.17 7.58
C THR A 53 2.80 6.37 6.29
N THR A 54 3.24 7.05 5.22
CA THR A 54 3.68 6.38 3.98
C THR A 54 4.73 5.30 4.25
N SER A 55 5.66 5.54 5.18
CA SER A 55 6.68 4.55 5.56
C SER A 55 6.11 3.31 6.25
N GLU A 56 5.02 3.44 7.01
CA GLU A 56 4.32 2.29 7.61
C GLU A 56 3.57 1.50 6.55
N CYS A 57 3.02 2.17 5.53
CA CYS A 57 2.42 1.50 4.39
C CYS A 57 3.48 0.78 3.53
N ASP A 58 4.65 1.39 3.29
CA ASP A 58 5.78 0.73 2.60
C ASP A 58 6.25 -0.53 3.31
N ALA A 59 6.26 -0.52 4.66
CA ALA A 59 6.59 -1.71 5.47
C ALA A 59 5.51 -2.79 5.37
N THR A 60 4.25 -2.40 5.27
CA THR A 60 3.12 -3.32 5.04
C THR A 60 3.24 -3.99 3.68
N CYS A 61 3.50 -3.20 2.63
CA CYS A 61 3.70 -3.71 1.28
C CYS A 61 4.90 -4.66 1.20
N PHE A 62 5.98 -4.39 1.93
CA PHE A 62 7.10 -5.33 2.04
C PHE A 62 6.64 -6.68 2.58
N GLY A 63 5.86 -6.68 3.67
CA GLY A 63 5.27 -7.89 4.24
C GLY A 63 4.40 -8.68 3.27
N ILE A 64 3.52 -7.99 2.55
CA ILE A 64 2.63 -8.61 1.55
C ILE A 64 3.44 -9.24 0.41
N ASN A 65 4.54 -8.61 -0.04
CA ASN A 65 5.41 -9.20 -1.06
C ASN A 65 6.15 -10.47 -0.60
N GLU A 66 6.43 -10.60 0.70
CA GLU A 66 7.11 -11.78 1.25
C GLU A 66 6.17 -12.94 1.54
N ASP A 67 4.87 -12.68 1.72
CA ASP A 67 3.87 -13.72 1.93
C ASP A 67 3.57 -14.46 0.61
N ALA A 68 3.36 -15.76 0.71
CA ALA A 68 3.13 -16.62 -0.44
C ALA A 68 1.67 -17.07 -0.51
N GLY A 69 1.09 -16.93 -1.69
CA GLY A 69 -0.28 -17.36 -1.98
C GLY A 69 -1.28 -16.21 -1.89
N ASP A 70 -2.54 -16.57 -1.97
CA ASP A 70 -3.65 -15.62 -2.01
C ASP A 70 -4.31 -15.51 -0.64
N TRP A 71 -4.82 -14.32 -0.34
CA TRP A 71 -5.59 -14.08 0.86
C TRP A 71 -7.05 -14.49 0.62
N LEU A 72 -7.50 -15.53 1.34
CA LEU A 72 -8.88 -15.99 1.29
C LEU A 72 -9.75 -15.13 2.21
N VAL A 73 -10.76 -14.48 1.64
CA VAL A 73 -11.80 -13.77 2.38
C VAL A 73 -13.01 -14.69 2.54
N ASP A 74 -13.48 -14.83 3.77
CA ASP A 74 -14.67 -15.61 4.11
C ASP A 74 -15.58 -14.82 5.04
N PHE A 75 -16.66 -14.26 4.49
CA PHE A 75 -17.60 -13.46 5.25
C PHE A 75 -18.62 -14.30 6.05
N SER A 76 -18.65 -15.62 5.89
CA SER A 76 -19.71 -16.49 6.45
C SER A 76 -19.76 -16.51 7.98
N THR A 77 -18.67 -16.13 8.64
CA THR A 77 -18.58 -16.04 10.10
C THR A 77 -18.66 -14.60 10.62
N GLU A 78 -18.78 -13.62 9.73
CA GLU A 78 -18.68 -12.20 10.07
C GLU A 78 -20.05 -11.53 10.24
N ALA A 79 -20.17 -10.75 11.32
CA ALA A 79 -21.35 -9.93 11.57
C ALA A 79 -21.53 -8.84 10.50
N ASP A 80 -22.72 -8.26 10.41
CA ASP A 80 -22.97 -7.16 9.47
C ASP A 80 -22.12 -5.93 9.77
N GLY A 81 -21.49 -5.40 8.72
CA GLY A 81 -20.56 -4.28 8.81
C GLY A 81 -19.19 -4.64 9.39
N ALA A 82 -18.92 -5.90 9.71
CA ALA A 82 -17.59 -6.33 10.11
C ALA A 82 -16.60 -6.22 8.93
N ARG A 83 -15.32 -6.10 9.30
CA ARG A 83 -14.19 -6.00 8.37
C ARG A 83 -13.31 -7.24 8.51
N HIS A 84 -13.13 -7.97 7.43
CA HIS A 84 -12.10 -8.99 7.30
C HIS A 84 -10.75 -8.29 7.16
N SER A 85 -9.80 -8.53 8.07
CA SER A 85 -8.59 -7.69 8.20
C SER A 85 -7.31 -8.51 8.13
N MET A 86 -6.30 -8.00 7.43
CA MET A 86 -4.92 -8.51 7.53
C MET A 86 -4.27 -7.93 8.79
N LEU A 87 -4.27 -8.72 9.87
CA LEU A 87 -3.74 -8.28 11.17
C LEU A 87 -2.23 -8.49 11.27
N LEU A 88 -1.45 -7.56 10.70
CA LEU A 88 0.02 -7.64 10.79
C LEU A 88 0.73 -6.29 10.90
N TYR A 89 0.11 -5.18 10.46
CA TYR A 89 0.81 -3.90 10.31
C TYR A 89 -0.04 -2.71 10.74
N HIS A 90 0.61 -1.58 11.04
CA HIS A 90 -0.03 -0.32 11.44
C HIS A 90 -0.83 0.31 10.29
N CYS A 91 -0.26 0.36 9.08
CA CYS A 91 -1.03 0.69 7.88
C CYS A 91 -1.74 -0.59 7.44
N GLY A 92 -2.88 -0.87 8.06
CA GLY A 92 -3.59 -2.13 7.90
C GLY A 92 -4.44 -2.16 6.63
N PHE A 93 -4.64 -3.37 6.10
CA PHE A 93 -5.56 -3.64 5.01
C PHE A 93 -6.77 -4.43 5.51
N ALA A 94 -7.97 -4.02 5.10
CA ALA A 94 -9.18 -4.75 5.39
C ALA A 94 -10.19 -4.66 4.24
N VAL A 95 -11.14 -5.59 4.24
CA VAL A 95 -12.29 -5.60 3.33
C VAL A 95 -13.59 -5.83 4.08
N SER A 96 -14.70 -5.35 3.54
CA SER A 96 -16.04 -5.64 4.04
C SER A 96 -17.00 -5.91 2.88
N ARG A 97 -18.16 -6.49 3.18
CA ARG A 97 -19.24 -6.68 2.19
C ARG A 97 -19.65 -5.33 1.61
N GLY A 98 -19.59 -5.19 0.29
CA GLY A 98 -20.20 -4.07 -0.43
C GLY A 98 -21.70 -4.29 -0.65
N GLU A 99 -22.34 -3.37 -1.35
CA GLU A 99 -23.78 -3.45 -1.62
C GLU A 99 -24.11 -4.71 -2.44
N GLY A 100 -25.11 -5.48 -1.99
CA GLY A 100 -25.56 -6.69 -2.67
C GLY A 100 -24.67 -7.93 -2.48
N THR A 101 -23.51 -7.82 -1.82
CA THR A 101 -22.64 -8.96 -1.56
C THR A 101 -23.24 -9.89 -0.48
N PRO A 102 -23.43 -11.20 -0.77
CA PRO A 102 -24.00 -12.16 0.18
C PRO A 102 -23.19 -12.32 1.47
N HIS A 103 -23.86 -12.71 2.56
CA HIS A 103 -23.20 -12.95 3.85
C HIS A 103 -22.20 -14.11 3.80
N ASP A 104 -22.43 -15.08 2.93
CA ASP A 104 -21.59 -16.26 2.74
C ASP A 104 -20.64 -16.14 1.54
N ALA A 105 -20.46 -14.94 1.01
CA ALA A 105 -19.50 -14.69 -0.06
C ALA A 105 -18.07 -15.04 0.38
N LYS A 106 -17.36 -15.72 -0.53
CA LYS A 106 -15.97 -16.14 -0.38
C LYS A 106 -15.25 -15.90 -1.69
N PHE A 107 -14.07 -15.32 -1.62
CA PHE A 107 -13.24 -15.00 -2.77
C PHE A 107 -11.79 -14.88 -2.32
N SER A 108 -10.88 -14.92 -3.28
CA SER A 108 -9.45 -14.72 -3.03
C SER A 108 -9.04 -13.32 -3.48
N LEU A 109 -8.06 -12.75 -2.81
CA LEU A 109 -7.26 -11.64 -3.33
C LEU A 109 -5.84 -12.16 -3.56
N ALA A 110 -5.29 -11.90 -4.73
CA ALA A 110 -3.86 -12.03 -4.91
C ALA A 110 -3.16 -10.92 -4.13
N ASN A 111 -1.92 -11.16 -3.71
CA ASN A 111 -1.11 -10.10 -3.10
C ASN A 111 -0.98 -8.88 -4.02
N GLN A 112 -0.97 -9.09 -5.34
CA GLN A 112 -0.94 -7.98 -6.31
C GLN A 112 -2.20 -7.11 -6.24
N ASP A 113 -3.39 -7.67 -6.01
CA ASP A 113 -4.63 -6.87 -5.86
C ASP A 113 -4.51 -5.87 -4.71
N ILE A 114 -3.90 -6.30 -3.61
CA ILE A 114 -3.72 -5.49 -2.40
C ILE A 114 -2.61 -4.45 -2.63
N LEU A 115 -1.50 -4.87 -3.23
CA LEU A 115 -0.36 -4.01 -3.56
C LEU A 115 -0.76 -2.88 -4.53
N ASP A 116 -1.56 -3.17 -5.54
CA ASP A 116 -2.08 -2.17 -6.49
C ASP A 116 -2.95 -1.11 -5.79
N LEU A 117 -3.75 -1.51 -4.78
CA LEU A 117 -4.50 -0.56 -3.96
C LEU A 117 -3.57 0.34 -3.13
N TYR A 118 -2.51 -0.22 -2.54
CA TYR A 118 -1.51 0.57 -1.81
C TYR A 118 -0.74 1.52 -2.73
N ASP A 119 -0.22 1.04 -3.84
CA ASP A 119 0.54 1.85 -4.80
C ASP A 119 -0.30 3.03 -5.28
N GLU A 120 -1.52 2.77 -5.74
CA GLU A 120 -2.40 3.83 -6.23
C GLU A 120 -2.84 4.80 -5.12
N THR A 121 -3.05 4.30 -3.90
CA THR A 121 -3.36 5.13 -2.72
C THR A 121 -2.19 6.06 -2.38
N LEU A 122 -0.97 5.54 -2.33
CA LEU A 122 0.24 6.32 -2.05
C LEU A 122 0.51 7.34 -3.17
N ASN A 123 0.32 6.96 -4.43
CA ASN A 123 0.47 7.85 -5.58
C ASN A 123 -0.54 9.00 -5.55
N ARG A 124 -1.78 8.74 -5.14
CA ARG A 124 -2.84 9.77 -5.05
C ARG A 124 -2.69 10.67 -3.84
N PHE A 125 -2.42 10.11 -2.67
CA PHE A 125 -2.61 10.79 -1.39
C PHE A 125 -1.34 10.95 -0.55
N GLY A 126 -0.24 10.25 -0.88
CA GLY A 126 1.03 10.23 -0.13
C GLY A 126 1.63 11.60 0.15
N ALA A 127 1.41 12.55 -0.74
CA ALA A 127 1.93 13.91 -0.63
C ALA A 127 0.97 14.91 0.06
N LEU A 128 -0.27 14.52 0.40
CA LEU A 128 -1.34 15.46 0.75
C LEU A 128 -1.46 15.79 2.25
N HIS A 129 -0.96 14.94 3.15
CA HIS A 129 -1.21 15.10 4.61
C HIS A 129 0.04 14.95 5.47
N ASN A 130 1.14 15.60 5.08
CA ASN A 130 2.44 15.48 5.76
C ASN A 130 2.94 14.03 5.86
N GLY A 131 2.60 13.20 4.86
CA GLY A 131 2.94 11.78 4.82
C GLY A 131 1.97 10.87 5.57
N GLY A 132 0.89 11.38 6.18
CA GLY A 132 -0.21 10.56 6.68
C GLY A 132 -1.09 10.02 5.54
N ILE A 133 -1.61 8.81 5.70
CA ILE A 133 -2.38 8.08 4.70
C ILE A 133 -3.52 7.31 5.38
N SER A 134 -4.73 7.56 4.91
CA SER A 134 -5.87 6.66 5.07
C SER A 134 -6.75 6.77 3.83
N ALA A 135 -7.22 5.63 3.32
CA ALA A 135 -8.09 5.59 2.17
C ALA A 135 -9.07 4.41 2.25
N GLU A 136 -10.20 4.59 1.59
CA GLU A 136 -11.19 3.53 1.39
C GLU A 136 -11.74 3.59 -0.03
N GLY A 137 -12.42 2.52 -0.42
CA GLY A 137 -13.08 2.49 -1.72
C GLY A 137 -13.80 1.19 -1.96
N THR A 138 -14.07 0.94 -3.22
CA THR A 138 -14.73 -0.27 -3.71
C THR A 138 -13.87 -0.96 -4.74
N MET A 139 -14.01 -2.27 -4.84
CA MET A 139 -13.43 -3.08 -5.91
C MET A 139 -14.38 -4.23 -6.26
N LEU A 140 -14.32 -4.69 -7.49
CA LEU A 140 -15.03 -5.89 -7.95
C LEU A 140 -14.08 -7.08 -7.86
N CYS A 141 -14.39 -8.07 -7.03
CA CYS A 141 -13.64 -9.32 -6.92
C CYS A 141 -14.55 -10.47 -7.34
N ASP A 142 -14.16 -11.21 -8.38
CA ASP A 142 -15.06 -12.14 -9.06
C ASP A 142 -16.38 -11.44 -9.46
N ASP A 143 -17.49 -11.81 -8.80
CA ASP A 143 -18.83 -11.25 -9.01
C ASP A 143 -19.31 -10.38 -7.82
N PHE A 144 -18.43 -10.08 -6.85
CA PHE A 144 -18.77 -9.34 -5.63
C PHE A 144 -18.16 -7.94 -5.64
N GLU A 145 -19.00 -6.92 -5.49
CA GLU A 145 -18.54 -5.59 -5.13
C GLU A 145 -18.28 -5.55 -3.62
N ILE A 146 -17.05 -5.22 -3.24
CA ILE A 146 -16.62 -5.21 -1.85
C ILE A 146 -15.99 -3.85 -1.52
N ASN A 147 -16.06 -3.46 -0.24
CA ASN A 147 -15.36 -2.27 0.22
C ASN A 147 -13.96 -2.64 0.71
N TRP A 148 -12.96 -1.84 0.38
CA TRP A 148 -11.60 -2.01 0.89
C TRP A 148 -11.18 -0.80 1.73
N TYR A 149 -10.22 -1.02 2.63
CA TYR A 149 -9.71 -0.02 3.57
C TYR A 149 -8.19 -0.14 3.72
N ILE A 150 -7.49 0.99 3.64
CA ILE A 150 -6.09 1.16 4.00
C ILE A 150 -6.05 2.23 5.10
N GLN A 151 -5.84 1.82 6.35
CA GLN A 151 -5.93 2.70 7.51
C GLN A 151 -5.32 2.04 8.75
N ASP A 152 -5.23 2.77 9.87
CA ASP A 152 -5.01 2.09 11.16
C ASP A 152 -6.26 1.28 11.51
N LEU A 153 -6.08 -0.02 11.72
CA LEU A 153 -7.13 -0.98 12.08
C LEU A 153 -7.22 -1.20 13.60
N ASN A 154 -6.32 -0.60 14.37
CA ASN A 154 -6.31 -0.64 15.84
C ASN A 154 -6.85 0.64 16.48
N ALA A 155 -7.15 1.66 15.67
CA ALA A 155 -7.60 2.99 16.11
C ALA A 155 -9.08 3.01 16.55
#